data_AF-A0A352F5U9-F1
#
_entry.id   AF-A0A352F5U9-F1
#
_cell.length_a   1.000
_cell.length_b   1.000
_cell.length_c   1.000
_cell.angle_alpha   90.00
_cell.angle_beta   90.00
_cell.angle_gamma   90.00
#
_symmetry.space_group_name_H-M   'P 1'
#
loop_
_entity.id
_entity.type
_entity.pdbx_description
1 polymer ?
#
loop_
_entity_poly.entity_id
_entity_poly.type
_entity_poly.pdbx_seq_one_letter_code
_entity_poly.pdbx_strand_id
1 'polypeptide(L)'
;MPGPGRLTVACCSGKIRSVMHHLDSPAPIPVRTRCHNRNFILLALMLVCIAAPASAQSYHHEVETGDKPSVSVKSRNGRVSVIATDDQLKKVSIEASSAGALVDQTDVVTVTKGGDVNITVRDRREKDRIDLVVRVPARTKVKIESEAGAVDVVGNLESAEVSTNTGTIHADVPLDSVKYNFMWSASRPRFLSDVELPKVKEKAAGIFTISGKLGDEKADKVDRVRLEFLTQRGVVLLNVDPAMVPSDLRERPLTEAAKAIVRSGDSQLTDAIRKVSPKMFGDYANTLPPPEKQPELVKRSAPGQFVSVLSPQLMRFNASVTDRNGRAIGGMKAPDFTVYENGVEREVKQVTPTNEPFNLILLLDVSGSVEERMDFIRKAARDFLNTASPQDRIAIISFRDDIQVISDFTTDRSLLSRKLEDIDAGGATALYDALGYVLADPVKRLRGERTAIVILSDGDDNRSFVPFPAILEALVESGALVYPLYIPSGLIPEGSVPKPEVTIDPLRTRYLTLTTRAEEQGQKLAQASGGVYYPVHRLEDLQRAYDDVVVQLRTAYTITYASNVRSSGNPRVRVRANRDGASVRLSPVVGVATP
;
A
#
# COMPACT_ATOMS: atom_id res chain seq x y z
N MET A 1 -50.49 -27.82 27.78
CA MET A 1 -51.88 -28.24 28.02
C MET A 1 -52.65 -27.08 28.63
N PRO A 2 -53.91 -26.77 28.25
CA PRO A 2 -54.58 -26.84 26.93
C PRO A 2 -55.16 -25.46 26.46
N GLY A 3 -55.61 -25.38 25.20
CA GLY A 3 -56.21 -24.20 24.48
C GLY A 3 -57.69 -23.91 24.81
N PRO A 4 -58.61 -23.48 23.88
CA PRO A 4 -58.59 -23.55 22.40
C PRO A 4 -59.26 -22.38 21.58
N GLY A 5 -59.12 -22.36 20.24
CA GLY A 5 -60.22 -22.42 19.23
C GLY A 5 -60.09 -21.29 18.16
N ARG A 6 -60.33 -21.42 16.83
CA ARG A 6 -61.27 -22.17 15.95
C ARG A 6 -60.66 -22.38 14.52
N LEU A 7 -60.79 -23.56 13.86
CA LEU A 7 -61.71 -24.01 12.77
C LEU A 7 -61.75 -23.09 11.50
N THR A 8 -61.73 -23.51 10.20
CA THR A 8 -62.10 -24.75 9.44
C THR A 8 -61.69 -24.58 7.93
N VAL A 9 -61.06 -25.57 7.23
CA VAL A 9 -61.59 -26.54 6.19
C VAL A 9 -61.81 -25.97 4.76
N ALA A 10 -60.99 -26.30 3.73
CA ALA A 10 -61.02 -27.43 2.72
C ALA A 10 -61.88 -27.11 1.45
N CYS A 11 -61.72 -27.64 0.22
CA CYS A 11 -60.71 -28.35 -0.58
C CYS A 11 -61.29 -28.53 -2.03
N CYS A 12 -60.42 -28.59 -3.05
CA CYS A 12 -60.49 -29.29 -4.37
C CYS A 12 -61.68 -29.20 -5.36
N SER A 13 -61.38 -28.93 -6.65
CA SER A 13 -61.23 -29.92 -7.77
C SER A 13 -61.47 -29.31 -9.18
N GLY A 14 -60.86 -29.86 -10.26
CA GLY A 14 -61.48 -29.80 -11.61
C GLY A 14 -60.68 -29.40 -12.88
N LYS A 15 -59.64 -30.17 -13.23
CA LYS A 15 -59.08 -30.61 -14.55
C LYS A 15 -59.70 -30.25 -15.95
N ILE A 16 -58.78 -30.12 -16.96
CA ILE A 16 -58.77 -30.58 -18.40
C ILE A 16 -58.98 -29.56 -19.55
N ARG A 17 -57.98 -29.49 -20.48
CA ARG A 17 -58.17 -29.66 -21.95
C ARG A 17 -56.88 -30.08 -22.71
N SER A 18 -57.09 -30.98 -23.68
CA SER A 18 -56.20 -31.67 -24.64
C SER A 18 -55.71 -30.74 -25.78
N VAL A 19 -54.70 -31.03 -26.63
CA VAL A 19 -54.76 -31.89 -27.85
C VAL A 19 -53.33 -32.29 -28.33
N MET A 20 -53.25 -33.47 -28.94
CA MET A 20 -52.10 -34.26 -29.40
C MET A 20 -52.10 -34.36 -30.94
N HIS A 21 -50.93 -34.57 -31.58
CA HIS A 21 -50.81 -35.08 -32.96
C HIS A 21 -49.83 -36.27 -33.02
N HIS A 22 -50.31 -37.34 -33.66
CA HIS A 22 -49.75 -38.64 -34.10
C HIS A 22 -48.76 -38.49 -35.29
N LEU A 23 -47.97 -39.44 -35.83
CA LEU A 23 -47.67 -40.92 -35.79
C LEU A 23 -46.33 -41.08 -36.59
N ASP A 24 -45.42 -42.05 -36.36
CA ASP A 24 -45.40 -43.40 -36.95
C ASP A 24 -44.27 -44.30 -36.35
N SER A 25 -44.52 -45.60 -36.26
CA SER A 25 -43.67 -46.73 -35.75
C SER A 25 -43.00 -47.50 -36.92
N PRO A 26 -42.42 -48.75 -36.85
CA PRO A 26 -42.18 -49.74 -35.75
C PRO A 26 -40.81 -50.53 -35.77
N ALA A 27 -40.22 -50.91 -34.61
CA ALA A 27 -40.12 -52.28 -33.99
C ALA A 27 -38.80 -53.10 -34.27
N PRO A 28 -38.52 -54.30 -33.67
CA PRO A 28 -38.12 -54.50 -32.24
C PRO A 28 -37.05 -55.62 -31.94
N ILE A 29 -36.47 -55.63 -30.71
CA ILE A 29 -36.10 -56.81 -29.82
C ILE A 29 -34.95 -57.80 -30.28
N PRO A 30 -34.15 -58.50 -29.41
CA PRO A 30 -34.44 -58.98 -28.04
C PRO A 30 -33.38 -58.88 -26.92
N VAL A 31 -33.95 -59.14 -25.74
CA VAL A 31 -33.43 -59.48 -24.40
C VAL A 31 -32.65 -60.80 -24.34
N ARG A 32 -31.65 -60.90 -23.45
CA ARG A 32 -31.43 -62.12 -22.65
C ARG A 32 -30.83 -61.86 -21.26
N THR A 33 -31.31 -62.66 -20.32
CA THR A 33 -31.30 -62.60 -18.86
C THR A 33 -30.20 -63.45 -18.19
N ARG A 34 -29.86 -63.04 -16.95
CA ARG A 34 -29.42 -63.82 -15.77
C ARG A 34 -28.05 -64.52 -15.77
N CYS A 35 -27.22 -64.23 -14.77
CA CYS A 35 -27.11 -65.10 -13.58
C CYS A 35 -26.41 -64.42 -12.38
N HIS A 36 -26.84 -64.81 -11.19
CA HIS A 36 -26.34 -64.44 -9.86
C HIS A 36 -24.91 -64.97 -9.62
N ASN A 37 -24.06 -64.20 -8.94
CA ASN A 37 -23.40 -64.71 -7.73
C ASN A 37 -22.91 -63.60 -6.79
N ARG A 38 -23.03 -63.89 -5.50
CA ARG A 38 -22.75 -63.04 -4.33
C ARG A 38 -21.27 -62.69 -4.24
N ASN A 39 -20.96 -61.45 -3.84
CA ASN A 39 -20.02 -61.17 -2.75
C ASN A 39 -20.13 -59.69 -2.32
N PHE A 40 -20.48 -59.50 -1.05
CA PHE A 40 -20.43 -58.22 -0.34
C PHE A 40 -18.95 -57.86 -0.11
N ILE A 41 -18.51 -56.73 -0.66
CA ILE A 41 -17.29 -56.04 -0.22
C ILE A 41 -17.69 -54.59 0.02
N LEU A 42 -17.67 -54.18 1.30
CA LEU A 42 -17.70 -52.78 1.69
C LEU A 42 -16.49 -52.07 1.08
N LEU A 43 -16.72 -51.10 0.19
CA LEU A 43 -15.69 -50.15 -0.23
C LEU A 43 -15.98 -48.81 0.45
N ALA A 44 -15.18 -48.50 1.47
CA ALA A 44 -15.14 -47.19 2.09
C ALA A 44 -14.65 -46.16 1.05
N LEU A 45 -15.47 -45.16 0.77
CA LEU A 45 -15.14 -44.05 -0.13
C LEU A 45 -14.20 -43.09 0.62
N MET A 46 -12.90 -43.37 0.61
CA MET A 46 -11.86 -42.41 0.97
C MET A 46 -11.75 -41.39 -0.17
N LEU A 47 -12.45 -40.26 -0.03
CA LEU A 47 -12.27 -39.09 -0.87
C LEU A 47 -10.94 -38.42 -0.46
N VAL A 48 -9.82 -38.95 -0.96
CA VAL A 48 -8.53 -38.25 -0.87
C VAL A 48 -8.59 -37.12 -1.90
N CYS A 49 -8.98 -35.92 -1.45
CA CYS A 49 -8.64 -34.69 -2.15
C CYS A 49 -7.12 -34.55 -2.12
N ILE A 50 -6.44 -35.09 -3.14
CA ILE A 50 -5.07 -34.69 -3.45
C ILE A 50 -5.20 -33.28 -4.03
N ALA A 51 -5.19 -32.28 -3.15
CA ALA A 51 -4.78 -30.94 -3.53
C ALA A 51 -3.30 -31.07 -3.91
N ALA A 52 -3.04 -31.24 -5.21
CA ALA A 52 -1.69 -31.04 -5.72
C ALA A 52 -1.34 -29.58 -5.42
N PRO A 53 -0.25 -29.30 -4.70
CA PRO A 53 0.24 -27.94 -4.66
C PRO A 53 0.52 -27.55 -6.11
N ALA A 54 0.00 -26.40 -6.55
CA ALA A 54 0.50 -25.75 -7.75
C ALA A 54 1.94 -25.30 -7.43
N SER A 55 2.88 -26.24 -7.46
CA SER A 55 4.29 -25.92 -7.46
C SER A 55 4.52 -25.00 -8.65
N ALA A 56 5.01 -23.80 -8.40
CA ALA A 56 5.72 -23.06 -9.42
C ALA A 56 6.81 -24.00 -9.94
N GLN A 57 6.62 -24.56 -11.13
CA GLN A 57 7.56 -25.52 -11.70
C GLN A 57 8.76 -24.73 -12.21
N SER A 58 9.81 -24.70 -11.38
CA SER A 58 11.08 -24.07 -11.69
C SER A 58 11.89 -24.94 -12.65
N TYR A 59 12.60 -24.29 -13.57
CA TYR A 59 13.64 -24.92 -14.37
C TYR A 59 14.90 -25.04 -13.52
N HIS A 60 15.48 -26.24 -13.44
CA HIS A 60 16.70 -26.49 -12.71
C HIS A 60 17.74 -27.17 -13.61
N HIS A 61 18.96 -26.62 -13.64
CA HIS A 61 20.06 -27.15 -14.43
C HIS A 61 21.39 -27.03 -13.68
N GLU A 62 22.17 -28.10 -13.67
CA GLU A 62 23.53 -28.08 -13.12
C GLU A 62 24.57 -28.25 -14.22
N VAL A 63 25.67 -27.51 -14.10
CA VAL A 63 26.81 -27.56 -15.01
C VAL A 63 28.07 -27.86 -14.19
N GLU A 64 28.80 -28.91 -14.55
CA GLU A 64 30.11 -29.19 -13.96
C GLU A 64 31.16 -28.20 -14.47
N THR A 65 32.02 -27.72 -13.56
CA THR A 65 33.04 -26.70 -13.85
C THR A 65 34.38 -27.02 -13.18
N GLY A 66 35.42 -26.24 -13.50
CA GLY A 66 36.66 -26.22 -12.72
C GLY A 66 36.49 -25.53 -11.35
N ASP A 67 37.59 -25.41 -10.61
CA ASP A 67 37.61 -24.85 -9.24
C ASP A 67 37.28 -23.34 -9.18
N LYS A 68 37.55 -22.59 -10.25
CA LYS A 68 37.34 -21.14 -10.32
C LYS A 68 36.70 -20.76 -11.67
N PRO A 69 35.42 -21.06 -11.87
CA PRO A 69 34.76 -20.76 -13.14
C PRO A 69 34.58 -19.26 -13.35
N SER A 70 34.29 -18.88 -14.59
CA SER A 70 33.70 -17.59 -14.93
C SER A 70 32.24 -17.82 -15.31
N VAL A 71 31.34 -16.98 -14.81
CA VAL A 71 29.90 -17.06 -15.11
C VAL A 71 29.45 -15.74 -15.70
N SER A 72 28.86 -15.78 -16.89
CA SER A 72 28.22 -14.63 -17.52
C SER A 72 26.71 -14.85 -17.63
N VAL A 73 25.93 -13.86 -17.18
CA VAL A 73 24.46 -13.87 -17.27
C VAL A 73 24.00 -12.70 -18.11
N LYS A 74 23.13 -12.96 -19.09
CA LYS A 74 22.39 -11.96 -19.84
C LYS A 74 20.90 -12.11 -19.58
N SER A 75 20.28 -11.07 -19.06
CA SER A 75 18.84 -10.97 -18.81
C SER A 75 18.35 -9.63 -19.34
N ARG A 76 17.03 -9.44 -19.41
CA ARG A 76 16.44 -8.16 -19.78
C ARG A 76 15.80 -7.46 -18.60
N ASN A 77 14.78 -8.06 -17.99
CA ASN A 77 14.00 -7.44 -16.92
C ASN A 77 13.90 -8.31 -15.65
N GLY A 78 14.23 -9.60 -15.75
CA GLY A 78 14.21 -10.56 -14.64
C GLY A 78 15.13 -10.20 -13.49
N ARG A 79 14.75 -10.61 -12.26
CA ARG A 79 15.70 -10.62 -11.14
C ARG A 79 16.79 -11.66 -11.42
N VAL A 80 18.04 -11.30 -11.16
CA VAL A 80 19.19 -12.20 -11.27
C VAL A 80 19.91 -12.23 -9.93
N SER A 81 19.92 -13.37 -9.24
CA SER A 81 20.63 -13.54 -7.98
C SER A 81 21.76 -14.55 -8.15
N VAL A 82 23.00 -14.11 -8.00
CA VAL A 82 24.19 -14.98 -8.01
C VAL A 82 24.70 -15.15 -6.60
N ILE A 83 24.77 -16.39 -6.12
CA ILE A 83 25.13 -16.74 -4.75
C ILE A 83 26.38 -17.62 -4.76
N ALA A 84 27.50 -17.09 -4.29
CA ALA A 84 28.74 -17.81 -4.12
C ALA A 84 28.79 -18.49 -2.74
N THR A 85 29.02 -19.80 -2.72
CA THR A 85 29.07 -20.60 -1.49
C THR A 85 30.21 -21.60 -1.53
N ASP A 86 30.82 -21.90 -0.38
CA ASP A 86 31.88 -22.90 -0.28
C ASP A 86 31.37 -24.34 -0.52
N ASP A 87 30.06 -24.59 -0.29
CA ASP A 87 29.42 -25.89 -0.52
C ASP A 87 29.28 -26.24 -2.01
N GLN A 88 29.38 -25.26 -2.90
CA GLN A 88 29.32 -25.45 -4.35
C GLN A 88 30.73 -25.71 -4.86
N LEU A 89 31.14 -26.98 -4.90
CA LEU A 89 32.46 -27.38 -5.42
C LEU A 89 32.34 -27.88 -6.85
N LYS A 90 33.09 -27.26 -7.78
CA LYS A 90 33.20 -27.70 -9.19
C LYS A 90 31.86 -27.80 -9.93
N LYS A 91 30.86 -27.02 -9.52
CA LYS A 91 29.56 -26.99 -10.18
C LYS A 91 28.89 -25.62 -10.11
N VAL A 92 28.05 -25.33 -11.09
CA VAL A 92 27.18 -24.17 -11.15
C VAL A 92 25.73 -24.66 -11.24
N SER A 93 24.91 -24.25 -10.28
CA SER A 93 23.47 -24.57 -10.24
C SER A 93 22.67 -23.38 -10.75
N ILE A 94 21.73 -23.62 -11.65
CA ILE A 94 20.90 -22.61 -12.29
C ILE A 94 19.45 -22.98 -12.00
N GLU A 95 18.74 -22.10 -11.31
CA GLU A 95 17.31 -22.20 -11.07
C GLU A 95 16.61 -21.00 -11.69
N ALA A 96 15.57 -21.25 -12.49
CA ALA A 96 14.78 -20.20 -13.12
C ALA A 96 13.30 -20.41 -12.84
N SER A 97 12.59 -19.33 -12.53
CA SER A 97 11.18 -19.36 -12.19
C SER A 97 10.43 -18.19 -12.81
N SER A 98 9.13 -18.35 -13.01
CA SER A 98 8.26 -17.28 -13.46
C SER A 98 6.89 -17.44 -12.80
N ALA A 99 6.28 -16.32 -12.41
CA ALA A 99 4.98 -16.31 -11.75
C ALA A 99 3.81 -16.56 -12.73
N GLY A 100 3.97 -16.21 -14.01
CA GLY A 100 2.89 -16.20 -14.99
C GLY A 100 2.90 -17.34 -16.00
N ALA A 101 4.02 -18.07 -16.13
CA ALA A 101 4.18 -19.12 -17.13
C ALA A 101 5.26 -20.14 -16.73
N LEU A 102 5.16 -21.36 -17.26
CA LEU A 102 6.22 -22.37 -17.12
C LEU A 102 7.53 -21.90 -17.75
N VAL A 103 8.67 -22.28 -17.16
CA VAL A 103 10.01 -21.99 -17.68
C VAL A 103 10.63 -23.29 -18.17
N ASP A 104 11.15 -23.30 -19.40
CA ASP A 104 11.80 -24.47 -19.99
C ASP A 104 13.22 -24.17 -20.51
N GLN A 105 13.89 -25.19 -21.04
CA GLN A 105 15.28 -25.11 -21.52
C GLN A 105 15.46 -24.14 -22.70
N THR A 106 14.40 -23.82 -23.45
CA THR A 106 14.44 -22.82 -24.52
C THR A 106 14.39 -21.39 -23.99
N ASP A 107 14.00 -21.21 -22.73
CA ASP A 107 13.99 -19.91 -22.07
C ASP A 107 15.29 -19.57 -21.36
N VAL A 108 16.08 -20.57 -20.95
CA VAL A 108 17.36 -20.39 -20.26
C VAL A 108 18.43 -21.18 -20.99
N VAL A 109 19.12 -20.50 -21.91
CA VAL A 109 20.15 -21.11 -22.75
C VAL A 109 21.49 -21.03 -22.03
N THR A 110 22.08 -22.19 -21.74
CA THR A 110 23.39 -22.30 -21.09
C THR A 110 24.43 -22.85 -22.07
N VAL A 111 25.57 -22.16 -22.20
CA VAL A 111 26.69 -22.54 -23.07
C VAL A 111 27.98 -22.56 -22.26
N THR A 112 28.63 -23.72 -22.19
CA THR A 112 29.89 -23.92 -21.49
C THR A 112 31.05 -23.96 -22.48
N LYS A 113 32.08 -23.11 -22.29
CA LYS A 113 33.28 -23.09 -23.13
C LYS A 113 34.52 -22.84 -22.28
N GLY A 114 35.43 -23.81 -22.22
CA GLY A 114 36.72 -23.64 -21.54
C GLY A 114 36.65 -23.36 -20.03
N GLY A 115 35.57 -23.78 -19.36
CA GLY A 115 35.31 -23.48 -17.94
C GLY A 115 34.47 -22.23 -17.69
N ASP A 116 34.15 -21.46 -18.74
CA ASP A 116 33.23 -20.35 -18.68
C ASP A 116 31.79 -20.82 -18.93
N VAL A 117 30.85 -20.40 -18.08
CA VAL A 117 29.42 -20.69 -18.18
C VAL A 117 28.70 -19.43 -18.62
N ASN A 118 28.10 -19.45 -19.82
CA ASN A 118 27.32 -18.33 -20.35
C ASN A 118 25.84 -18.67 -20.30
N ILE A 119 25.04 -17.84 -19.63
CA ILE A 119 23.61 -18.02 -19.42
C ILE A 119 22.88 -16.87 -20.10
N THR A 120 21.99 -17.18 -21.03
CA THR A 120 21.12 -16.19 -21.70
C THR A 120 19.67 -16.50 -21.39
N VAL A 121 18.98 -15.53 -20.77
CA VAL A 121 17.55 -15.64 -20.45
C VAL A 121 16.74 -15.04 -21.58
N ARG A 122 15.72 -15.75 -22.03
CA ARG A 122 14.79 -15.33 -23.07
C ARG A 122 13.86 -14.22 -22.58
N ASP A 123 13.68 -13.22 -23.43
CA ASP A 123 12.74 -12.14 -23.19
C ASP A 123 11.28 -12.63 -23.12
N ARG A 124 10.60 -12.24 -22.05
CA ARG A 124 9.15 -12.44 -21.85
C ARG A 124 8.47 -11.13 -21.46
N ARG A 125 7.13 -11.12 -21.53
CA ARG A 125 6.31 -10.00 -21.04
C ARG A 125 6.42 -9.89 -19.52
N GLU A 126 6.16 -8.71 -18.97
CA GLU A 126 6.35 -8.45 -17.53
C GLU A 126 5.62 -9.43 -16.60
N LYS A 127 4.38 -9.81 -16.93
CA LYS A 127 3.61 -10.80 -16.15
C LYS A 127 4.19 -12.22 -16.18
N ASP A 128 4.98 -12.53 -17.20
CA ASP A 128 5.59 -13.84 -17.48
C ASP A 128 7.13 -13.76 -17.30
N ARG A 129 7.64 -12.73 -16.60
CA ARG A 129 9.07 -12.47 -16.39
C ARG A 129 9.76 -13.67 -15.73
N ILE A 130 11.01 -13.92 -16.11
CA ILE A 130 11.83 -15.01 -15.58
C ILE A 130 12.81 -14.45 -14.58
N ASP A 131 12.75 -14.93 -13.34
CA ASP A 131 13.72 -14.63 -12.30
C ASP A 131 14.69 -15.81 -12.16
N LEU A 132 15.98 -15.51 -12.01
CA LEU A 132 17.09 -16.45 -12.07
C LEU A 132 17.88 -16.46 -10.76
N VAL A 133 18.13 -17.65 -10.21
CA VAL A 133 19.06 -17.88 -9.10
C VAL A 133 20.20 -18.76 -9.59
N VAL A 134 21.42 -18.27 -9.50
CA VAL A 134 22.64 -18.99 -9.92
C VAL A 134 23.53 -19.21 -8.71
N ARG A 135 23.74 -20.46 -8.30
CA ARG A 135 24.67 -20.80 -7.22
C ARG A 135 26.00 -21.20 -7.83
N VAL A 136 27.08 -20.60 -7.34
CA VAL A 136 28.42 -20.75 -7.89
C VAL A 136 29.43 -21.08 -6.79
N PRO A 137 30.60 -21.66 -7.13
CA PRO A 137 31.68 -21.83 -6.17
C PRO A 137 32.19 -20.48 -5.64
N ALA A 138 32.72 -20.48 -4.42
CA ALA A 138 33.47 -19.32 -3.93
C ALA A 138 34.64 -18.96 -4.88
N ARG A 139 35.00 -17.68 -4.89
CA ARG A 139 36.04 -17.10 -5.77
C ARG A 139 35.72 -17.23 -7.27
N THR A 140 34.45 -17.40 -7.64
CA THR A 140 33.99 -17.31 -9.03
C THR A 140 34.07 -15.87 -9.55
N LYS A 141 34.34 -15.71 -10.85
CA LYS A 141 34.20 -14.44 -11.57
C LYS A 141 32.82 -14.35 -12.18
N VAL A 142 32.12 -13.26 -11.93
CA VAL A 142 30.73 -13.09 -12.37
C VAL A 142 30.61 -11.83 -13.23
N LYS A 143 29.93 -11.96 -14.37
CA LYS A 143 29.55 -10.84 -15.23
C LYS A 143 28.05 -10.88 -15.53
N ILE A 144 27.32 -9.83 -15.19
CA ILE A 144 25.86 -9.77 -15.37
C ILE A 144 25.52 -8.54 -16.22
N GLU A 145 24.79 -8.75 -17.32
CA GLU A 145 24.23 -7.71 -18.17
C GLU A 145 22.70 -7.80 -18.11
N SER A 146 22.04 -6.70 -17.73
CA SER A 146 20.57 -6.60 -17.71
C SER A 146 20.09 -5.23 -18.19
N GLU A 147 18.87 -5.10 -18.73
CA GLU A 147 18.29 -3.77 -18.97
C GLU A 147 17.65 -3.21 -17.68
N ALA A 148 16.92 -4.04 -16.96
CA ALA A 148 16.16 -3.75 -15.74
C ALA A 148 16.25 -4.97 -14.79
N GLY A 149 15.35 -5.05 -13.80
CA GLY A 149 15.37 -6.14 -12.82
C GLY A 149 16.44 -5.96 -11.75
N ALA A 150 16.21 -6.51 -10.56
CA ALA A 150 17.21 -6.47 -9.49
C ALA A 150 18.32 -7.48 -9.77
N VAL A 151 19.57 -7.11 -9.48
CA VAL A 151 20.73 -7.98 -9.56
C VAL A 151 21.30 -8.13 -8.16
N ASP A 152 21.26 -9.33 -7.62
CA ASP A 152 21.83 -9.68 -6.32
C ASP A 152 23.13 -10.46 -6.53
N VAL A 153 24.20 -10.08 -5.83
CA VAL A 153 25.50 -10.71 -5.90
C VAL A 153 25.96 -10.96 -4.47
N VAL A 154 25.93 -12.23 -4.04
CA VAL A 154 26.06 -12.61 -2.63
C VAL A 154 27.22 -13.59 -2.45
N GLY A 155 28.01 -13.41 -1.39
CA GLY A 155 29.07 -14.33 -0.97
C GLY A 155 30.48 -13.96 -1.45
N ASN A 156 31.45 -14.84 -1.16
CA ASN A 156 32.88 -14.59 -1.42
C ASN A 156 33.23 -14.81 -2.90
N LEU A 157 33.11 -13.77 -3.72
CA LEU A 157 33.43 -13.78 -5.15
C LEU A 157 34.85 -13.26 -5.42
N GLU A 158 35.47 -13.67 -6.53
CA GLU A 158 36.72 -13.02 -6.97
C GLU A 158 36.42 -11.66 -7.60
N SER A 159 35.40 -11.62 -8.46
CA SER A 159 34.92 -10.37 -9.04
C SER A 159 33.45 -10.43 -9.45
N ALA A 160 32.76 -9.29 -9.37
CA ALA A 160 31.43 -9.08 -9.90
C ALA A 160 31.40 -7.84 -10.78
N GLU A 161 31.21 -8.04 -12.08
CA GLU A 161 30.95 -6.99 -13.06
C GLU A 161 29.46 -6.97 -13.38
N VAL A 162 28.77 -5.88 -13.05
CA VAL A 162 27.31 -5.77 -13.23
C VAL A 162 26.98 -4.53 -14.05
N SER A 163 26.25 -4.70 -15.15
CA SER A 163 25.75 -3.62 -15.98
C SER A 163 24.22 -3.65 -16.06
N THR A 164 23.56 -2.55 -15.67
CA THR A 164 22.10 -2.42 -15.79
C THR A 164 21.62 -1.02 -16.13
N ASN A 165 20.55 -0.84 -16.91
CA ASN A 165 20.05 0.52 -17.16
C ASN A 165 19.34 1.06 -15.91
N THR A 166 18.38 0.32 -15.36
CA THR A 166 17.49 0.80 -14.28
C THR A 166 17.42 -0.12 -13.07
N GLY A 167 18.03 -1.30 -13.13
CA GLY A 167 18.01 -2.31 -12.07
C GLY A 167 18.68 -1.85 -10.78
N THR A 168 18.21 -2.37 -9.64
CA THR A 168 18.94 -2.28 -8.37
C THR A 168 20.03 -3.33 -8.36
N ILE A 169 21.28 -2.92 -8.14
CA ILE A 169 22.42 -3.81 -7.93
C ILE A 169 22.63 -3.91 -6.42
N HIS A 170 22.47 -5.10 -5.86
CA HIS A 170 22.75 -5.41 -4.47
C HIS A 170 23.95 -6.35 -4.40
N ALA A 171 24.93 -5.97 -3.59
CA ALA A 171 26.12 -6.77 -3.35
C ALA A 171 26.25 -7.02 -1.85
N ASP A 172 26.27 -8.28 -1.45
CA ASP A 172 26.53 -8.71 -0.06
C ASP A 172 27.77 -9.59 -0.07
N VAL A 173 28.93 -8.97 0.16
CA VAL A 173 30.25 -9.60 0.00
C VAL A 173 31.14 -9.37 1.22
N PRO A 174 32.11 -10.26 1.50
CA PRO A 174 33.08 -10.06 2.57
C PRO A 174 33.85 -8.74 2.40
N LEU A 175 33.98 -7.96 3.47
CA LEU A 175 34.59 -6.62 3.45
C LEU A 175 36.09 -6.62 3.79
N ASP A 176 36.68 -7.79 4.05
CA ASP A 176 38.07 -7.94 4.51
C ASP A 176 39.10 -7.35 3.53
N SER A 177 38.84 -7.47 2.22
CA SER A 177 39.59 -6.74 1.19
C SER A 177 38.74 -6.58 -0.07
N VAL A 178 38.20 -5.38 -0.28
CA VAL A 178 37.35 -5.06 -1.44
C VAL A 178 37.95 -3.90 -2.22
N LYS A 179 37.94 -4.00 -3.55
CA LYS A 179 38.13 -2.86 -4.44
C LYS A 179 36.88 -2.68 -5.28
N TYR A 180 36.32 -1.47 -5.27
CA TYR A 180 35.06 -1.20 -5.93
C TYR A 180 35.14 0.02 -6.84
N ASN A 181 34.33 0.00 -7.91
CA ASN A 181 34.11 1.10 -8.82
C ASN A 181 32.65 1.08 -9.29
N PHE A 182 31.87 2.06 -8.86
CA PHE A 182 30.46 2.23 -9.18
C PHE A 182 30.28 3.46 -10.07
N MET A 183 29.56 3.30 -11.17
CA MET A 183 29.39 4.34 -12.18
C MET A 183 27.92 4.51 -12.57
N TRP A 184 27.45 5.76 -12.55
CA TRP A 184 26.15 6.19 -13.06
C TRP A 184 26.32 7.03 -14.32
N SER A 185 25.68 6.65 -15.43
CA SER A 185 25.88 7.35 -16.72
C SER A 185 24.75 8.31 -17.11
N ALA A 186 23.58 8.27 -16.44
CA ALA A 186 22.42 9.08 -16.81
C ALA A 186 21.63 9.64 -15.60
N SER A 187 22.12 9.48 -14.37
CA SER A 187 21.55 10.09 -13.15
C SER A 187 22.63 10.39 -12.12
N ARG A 188 22.32 11.26 -11.16
CA ARG A 188 23.11 11.33 -9.92
C ARG A 188 23.10 9.96 -9.21
N PRO A 189 24.17 9.61 -8.47
CA PRO A 189 24.23 8.32 -7.78
C PRO A 189 23.13 8.18 -6.77
N ARG A 190 22.47 7.03 -6.83
CA ARG A 190 21.50 6.56 -5.85
C ARG A 190 22.09 5.30 -5.24
N PHE A 191 22.50 5.37 -3.98
CA PHE A 191 23.15 4.26 -3.32
C PHE A 191 22.90 4.26 -1.82
N LEU A 192 23.03 3.09 -1.22
CA LEU A 192 23.07 2.90 0.23
C LEU A 192 24.15 1.86 0.55
N SER A 193 24.88 2.08 1.63
CA SER A 193 26.03 1.26 2.01
C SER A 193 26.06 1.16 3.53
N ASP A 194 26.41 -0.02 4.05
CA ASP A 194 26.65 -0.26 5.48
C ASP A 194 27.97 0.36 5.95
N VAL A 195 28.93 0.47 5.03
CA VAL A 195 30.22 1.13 5.20
C VAL A 195 30.22 2.55 4.63
N GLU A 196 31.08 3.39 5.18
CA GLU A 196 31.28 4.73 4.67
C GLU A 196 31.98 4.70 3.29
N LEU A 197 31.35 5.34 2.31
CA LEU A 197 31.88 5.47 0.95
C LEU A 197 32.39 6.90 0.72
N PRO A 198 33.42 7.08 -0.14
CA PRO A 198 33.95 8.39 -0.45
C PRO A 198 32.90 9.25 -1.17
N LYS A 199 33.11 10.58 -1.13
CA LYS A 199 32.25 11.52 -1.84
C LYS A 199 32.17 11.20 -3.34
N VAL A 200 30.95 11.36 -3.88
CA VAL A 200 30.66 11.20 -5.30
C VAL A 200 31.55 12.13 -6.14
N LYS A 201 32.17 11.57 -7.18
CA LYS A 201 32.94 12.32 -8.19
C LYS A 201 32.15 12.43 -9.49
N GLU A 202 31.89 13.66 -9.93
CA GLU A 202 31.28 13.96 -11.23
C GLU A 202 32.36 14.08 -12.32
N LYS A 203 32.14 13.43 -13.47
CA LYS A 203 32.99 13.44 -14.67
C LYS A 203 32.27 14.19 -15.80
N ALA A 204 32.97 14.39 -16.91
CA ALA A 204 32.39 14.96 -18.13
C ALA A 204 31.15 14.17 -18.61
N ALA A 205 30.25 14.86 -19.31
CA ALA A 205 28.99 14.32 -19.83
C ALA A 205 27.99 13.81 -18.77
N GLY A 206 28.07 14.28 -17.52
CA GLY A 206 27.09 13.93 -16.48
C GLY A 206 27.25 12.51 -15.94
N ILE A 207 28.45 11.93 -16.05
CA ILE A 207 28.79 10.63 -15.48
C ILE A 207 29.23 10.81 -14.03
N PHE A 208 28.71 10.00 -13.11
CA PHE A 208 29.07 10.04 -11.70
C PHE A 208 29.76 8.75 -11.27
N THR A 209 30.73 8.85 -10.36
CA THR A 209 31.52 7.70 -9.91
C THR A 209 31.76 7.71 -8.41
N ILE A 210 31.77 6.50 -7.83
CA ILE A 210 32.23 6.21 -6.47
C ILE A 210 33.21 5.05 -6.57
N SER A 211 34.44 5.24 -6.12
CA SER A 211 35.49 4.24 -6.28
C SER A 211 36.43 4.27 -5.09
N GLY A 212 36.86 3.11 -4.61
CA GLY A 212 37.74 3.02 -3.46
C GLY A 212 38.19 1.60 -3.15
N LYS A 213 38.71 1.44 -1.93
CA LYS A 213 39.05 0.16 -1.32
C LYS A 213 38.45 0.11 0.09
N LEU A 214 38.16 -1.10 0.57
CA LEU A 214 37.73 -1.39 1.95
C LEU A 214 38.58 -2.54 2.48
N GLY A 215 38.73 -2.60 3.81
CA GLY A 215 39.51 -3.63 4.48
C GLY A 215 41.03 -3.45 4.32
N ASP A 216 41.77 -4.56 4.31
CA ASP A 216 43.24 -4.54 4.23
C ASP A 216 43.73 -4.11 2.84
N GLU A 217 44.38 -2.95 2.80
CA GLU A 217 44.96 -2.38 1.59
C GLU A 217 46.17 -3.18 1.06
N LYS A 218 46.84 -3.93 1.95
CA LYS A 218 48.03 -4.75 1.65
C LYS A 218 47.70 -6.19 1.29
N ALA A 219 46.44 -6.61 1.44
CA ALA A 219 46.00 -7.95 1.05
C ALA A 219 46.40 -8.28 -0.40
N ASP A 220 46.78 -9.53 -0.61
CA ASP A 220 47.19 -10.03 -1.91
C ASP A 220 46.06 -9.94 -2.93
N LYS A 221 46.43 -9.79 -4.21
CA LYS A 221 45.47 -9.70 -5.32
C LYS A 221 44.53 -10.92 -5.38
N VAL A 222 44.97 -12.05 -4.84
CA VAL A 222 44.25 -13.34 -4.85
C VAL A 222 43.12 -13.36 -3.84
N ASP A 223 43.19 -12.59 -2.75
CA ASP A 223 42.18 -12.58 -1.68
C ASP A 223 41.16 -11.45 -1.88
N ARG A 224 41.53 -10.42 -2.65
CA ARG A 224 40.70 -9.25 -2.90
C ARG A 224 39.45 -9.55 -3.73
N VAL A 225 38.30 -9.05 -3.27
CA VAL A 225 37.04 -9.01 -4.02
C VAL A 225 37.02 -7.76 -4.90
N ARG A 226 36.64 -7.89 -6.18
CA ARG A 226 36.51 -6.75 -7.11
C ARG A 226 35.06 -6.51 -7.52
N LEU A 227 34.53 -5.32 -7.27
CA LEU A 227 33.18 -4.92 -7.67
C LEU A 227 33.23 -3.83 -8.74
N GLU A 228 32.65 -4.09 -9.90
CA GLU A 228 32.58 -3.14 -11.02
C GLU A 228 31.12 -2.98 -11.46
N PHE A 229 30.47 -1.92 -11.00
CA PHE A 229 29.05 -1.69 -11.27
C PHE A 229 28.85 -0.51 -12.18
N LEU A 230 28.11 -0.74 -13.27
CA LEU A 230 27.70 0.27 -14.22
C LEU A 230 26.18 0.31 -14.25
N THR A 231 25.61 1.48 -13.98
CA THR A 231 24.20 1.70 -14.23
C THR A 231 23.89 3.03 -14.91
N GLN A 232 22.80 3.11 -15.67
CA GLN A 232 22.36 4.40 -16.20
C GLN A 232 21.69 5.21 -15.10
N ARG A 233 20.69 4.61 -14.46
CA ARG A 233 19.87 5.25 -13.43
C ARG A 233 19.66 4.40 -12.19
N GLY A 234 19.99 3.10 -12.19
CA GLY A 234 19.73 2.16 -11.12
C GLY A 234 20.33 2.52 -9.75
N VAL A 235 20.09 1.67 -8.77
CA VAL A 235 20.51 1.90 -7.38
C VAL A 235 21.55 0.87 -6.97
N VAL A 236 22.58 1.30 -6.26
CA VAL A 236 23.61 0.39 -5.74
C VAL A 236 23.46 0.23 -4.23
N LEU A 237 23.33 -1.01 -3.77
CA LEU A 237 23.27 -1.39 -2.37
C LEU A 237 24.51 -2.22 -2.06
N LEU A 238 25.33 -1.77 -1.11
CA LEU A 238 26.52 -2.48 -0.67
C LEU A 238 26.33 -2.95 0.76
N ASN A 239 26.27 -4.26 0.95
CA ASN A 239 26.08 -4.98 2.21
C ASN A 239 24.92 -4.42 3.07
N VAL A 240 23.85 -4.01 2.39
CA VAL A 240 22.64 -3.48 2.99
C VAL A 240 21.48 -4.37 2.59
N ASP A 241 20.75 -4.88 3.59
CA ASP A 241 19.52 -5.62 3.36
C ASP A 241 18.58 -4.80 2.45
N PRO A 242 18.19 -5.33 1.27
CA PRO A 242 17.27 -4.67 0.36
C PRO A 242 15.96 -4.24 1.04
N ALA A 243 15.49 -4.94 2.09
CA ALA A 243 14.31 -4.58 2.86
C ALA A 243 14.47 -3.27 3.64
N MET A 244 15.70 -2.87 3.98
CA MET A 244 16.02 -1.65 4.74
C MET A 244 16.21 -0.40 3.85
N VAL A 245 16.08 -0.53 2.53
CA VAL A 245 16.35 0.56 1.58
C VAL A 245 15.21 1.59 1.57
N PRO A 246 15.50 2.88 1.83
CA PRO A 246 14.55 3.97 1.72
C PRO A 246 13.77 3.99 0.39
N SER A 247 12.51 4.36 0.47
CA SER A 247 11.52 4.27 -0.62
C SER A 247 11.84 5.15 -1.84
N ASP A 248 12.71 6.14 -1.68
CA ASP A 248 13.22 7.08 -2.70
C ASP A 248 14.33 6.48 -3.60
N LEU A 249 14.91 5.34 -3.19
CA LEU A 249 15.98 4.64 -3.91
C LEU A 249 15.48 3.46 -4.77
N ARG A 250 14.20 3.37 -5.17
CA ARG A 250 13.72 2.33 -6.11
C ARG A 250 13.07 2.96 -7.35
N GLU A 251 13.54 2.63 -8.56
CA GLU A 251 12.78 2.93 -9.79
C GLU A 251 11.60 1.96 -9.88
N ARG A 252 10.38 2.48 -9.80
CA ARG A 252 9.14 1.70 -9.74
C ARG A 252 8.05 2.33 -10.62
N PRO A 253 7.12 1.52 -11.21
CA PRO A 253 5.94 2.08 -11.85
C PRO A 253 5.07 2.82 -10.83
N LEU A 254 4.34 3.85 -11.28
CA LEU A 254 3.32 4.50 -10.46
C LEU A 254 2.32 3.45 -9.94
N THR A 255 1.93 3.58 -8.68
CA THR A 255 0.81 2.84 -8.10
C THR A 255 -0.48 3.18 -8.84
N GLU A 256 -1.47 2.28 -8.84
CA GLU A 256 -2.83 2.53 -9.29
C GLU A 256 -3.46 3.68 -8.51
N ALA A 257 -3.14 3.81 -7.22
CA ALA A 257 -3.48 5.01 -6.44
C ALA A 257 -2.90 6.29 -7.04
N ALA A 258 -1.59 6.35 -7.30
CA ALA A 258 -0.95 7.52 -7.91
C ALA A 258 -1.51 7.80 -9.32
N LYS A 259 -1.75 6.76 -10.13
CA LYS A 259 -2.39 6.89 -11.44
C LYS A 259 -3.82 7.42 -11.35
N ALA A 260 -4.57 7.01 -10.33
CA ALA A 260 -5.92 7.47 -10.08
C ALA A 260 -5.95 8.94 -9.63
N ILE A 261 -5.00 9.36 -8.80
CA ILE A 261 -4.79 10.77 -8.44
C ILE A 261 -4.53 11.62 -9.70
N VAL A 262 -3.65 11.16 -10.59
CA VAL A 262 -3.39 11.87 -11.85
C VAL A 262 -4.65 11.92 -12.73
N ARG A 263 -5.44 10.83 -12.78
CA ARG A 263 -6.73 10.79 -13.50
C ARG A 263 -7.79 11.71 -12.91
N SER A 264 -7.78 11.92 -11.59
CA SER A 264 -8.79 12.75 -10.90
C SER A 264 -8.62 14.26 -11.16
N GLY A 265 -7.49 14.66 -11.77
CA GLY A 265 -7.15 16.03 -12.06
C GLY A 265 -6.84 16.87 -10.82
N ASP A 266 -6.51 16.23 -9.68
CA ASP A 266 -6.09 16.94 -8.47
C ASP A 266 -4.70 17.57 -8.69
N SER A 267 -4.66 18.88 -8.97
CA SER A 267 -3.42 19.54 -9.39
C SER A 267 -2.32 19.49 -8.34
N GLN A 268 -2.66 19.56 -7.05
CA GLN A 268 -1.68 19.58 -5.96
C GLN A 268 -1.00 18.21 -5.82
N LEU A 269 -1.80 17.15 -5.69
CA LEU A 269 -1.27 15.78 -5.54
C LEU A 269 -0.60 15.30 -6.83
N THR A 270 -1.14 15.67 -7.99
CA THR A 270 -0.53 15.42 -9.30
C THR A 270 0.85 16.08 -9.42
N ASP A 271 0.98 17.34 -8.99
CA ASP A 271 2.25 18.05 -9.01
C ASP A 271 3.27 17.45 -8.05
N ALA A 272 2.82 16.95 -6.89
CA ALA A 272 3.68 16.26 -5.94
C ALA A 272 4.24 14.97 -6.55
N ILE A 273 3.40 14.14 -7.17
CA ILE A 273 3.82 12.92 -7.88
C ILE A 273 4.80 13.26 -9.02
N ARG A 274 4.48 14.29 -9.82
CA ARG A 274 5.35 14.75 -10.92
C ARG A 274 6.74 15.17 -10.43
N LYS A 275 6.84 15.83 -9.28
CA LYS A 275 8.14 16.23 -8.69
C LYS A 275 8.95 15.03 -8.20
N VAL A 276 8.30 14.05 -7.60
CA VAL A 276 8.95 12.86 -7.06
C VAL A 276 9.39 11.89 -8.17
N SER A 277 8.56 11.70 -9.20
CA SER A 277 8.86 10.80 -10.31
C SER A 277 8.48 11.40 -11.68
N PRO A 278 9.25 12.39 -12.19
CA PRO A 278 8.91 13.11 -13.42
C PRO A 278 8.77 12.21 -14.65
N LYS A 279 9.63 11.19 -14.76
CA LYS A 279 9.63 10.24 -15.88
C LYS A 279 8.38 9.36 -15.86
N MET A 280 8.12 8.68 -14.74
CA MET A 280 6.97 7.78 -14.64
C MET A 280 5.65 8.54 -14.76
N PHE A 281 5.59 9.76 -14.23
CA PHE A 281 4.49 10.68 -14.46
C PHE A 281 4.31 11.01 -15.95
N GLY A 282 5.39 11.43 -16.64
CA GLY A 282 5.33 11.79 -18.06
C GLY A 282 4.89 10.63 -18.95
N ASP A 283 5.45 9.44 -18.72
CA ASP A 283 5.09 8.21 -19.45
C ASP A 283 3.60 7.90 -19.30
N TYR A 284 3.06 7.98 -18.09
CA TYR A 284 1.64 7.76 -17.84
C TYR A 284 0.75 8.89 -18.38
N ALA A 285 1.14 10.16 -18.19
CA ALA A 285 0.38 11.31 -18.67
C ALA A 285 0.20 11.29 -20.19
N ASN A 286 1.19 10.80 -20.93
CA ASN A 286 1.12 10.61 -22.38
C ASN A 286 0.09 9.54 -22.81
N THR A 287 -0.29 8.63 -21.91
CA THR A 287 -1.34 7.63 -22.18
C THR A 287 -2.75 8.16 -21.93
N LEU A 288 -2.89 9.29 -21.22
CA LEU A 288 -4.18 9.86 -20.89
C LEU A 288 -4.72 10.67 -22.09
N PRO A 289 -6.04 10.68 -22.31
CA PRO A 289 -6.64 11.60 -23.26
C PRO A 289 -6.34 13.04 -22.85
N PRO A 290 -6.25 13.98 -23.81
CA PRO A 290 -6.09 15.39 -23.48
C PRO A 290 -7.17 15.82 -22.49
N PRO A 291 -6.83 16.56 -21.42
CA PRO A 291 -7.78 16.90 -20.38
C PRO A 291 -8.97 17.63 -20.99
N GLU A 292 -10.18 17.10 -20.77
CA GLU A 292 -11.41 17.84 -21.05
C GLU A 292 -11.38 19.09 -20.17
N LYS A 293 -11.08 20.24 -20.78
CA LYS A 293 -11.35 21.52 -20.13
C LYS A 293 -12.85 21.57 -19.94
N GLN A 294 -13.31 21.30 -18.71
CA GLN A 294 -14.66 21.66 -18.33
C GLN A 294 -14.83 23.13 -18.67
N PRO A 295 -15.89 23.54 -19.40
CA PRO A 295 -16.11 24.93 -19.70
C PRO A 295 -16.28 25.67 -18.38
N GLU A 296 -15.23 26.40 -17.98
CA GLU A 296 -15.37 27.40 -16.94
C GLU A 296 -16.31 28.45 -17.50
N LEU A 297 -17.50 28.54 -16.92
CA LEU A 297 -18.33 29.72 -17.06
C LEU A 297 -17.52 30.90 -16.54
N VAL A 298 -16.83 31.59 -17.45
CA VAL A 298 -16.24 32.89 -17.18
C VAL A 298 -17.42 33.79 -16.83
N LYS A 299 -17.69 33.96 -15.53
CA LYS A 299 -18.55 35.04 -15.04
C LYS A 299 -17.85 36.34 -15.41
N ARG A 300 -18.12 36.84 -16.62
CA ARG A 300 -17.83 38.22 -16.99
C ARG A 300 -18.77 39.09 -16.16
N SER A 301 -18.26 39.64 -15.07
CA SER A 301 -18.93 40.75 -14.42
C SER A 301 -19.01 41.92 -15.40
N ALA A 302 -20.21 42.43 -15.64
CA ALA A 302 -20.41 43.62 -16.46
C ALA A 302 -19.64 44.82 -15.84
N PRO A 303 -18.92 45.64 -16.64
CA PRO A 303 -18.29 46.84 -16.10
C PRO A 303 -19.37 47.82 -15.63
N GLY A 304 -19.35 48.19 -14.35
CA GLY A 304 -20.19 49.28 -13.83
C GLY A 304 -21.19 48.95 -12.72
N GLN A 305 -21.19 47.74 -12.15
CA GLN A 305 -21.92 47.51 -10.90
C GLN A 305 -21.07 47.92 -9.69
N PHE A 306 -21.40 49.08 -9.11
CA PHE A 306 -21.09 49.33 -7.71
C PHE A 306 -21.83 48.29 -6.87
N VAL A 307 -21.13 47.29 -6.37
CA VAL A 307 -21.64 46.40 -5.32
C VAL A 307 -21.53 47.16 -4.00
N SER A 308 -22.47 48.09 -3.78
CA SER A 308 -22.78 48.60 -2.46
C SER A 308 -23.71 47.59 -1.80
N VAL A 309 -23.13 46.76 -0.94
CA VAL A 309 -23.63 46.09 0.27
C VAL A 309 -22.84 44.79 0.40
N LEU A 310 -21.90 44.75 1.35
CA LEU A 310 -21.23 43.54 1.79
C LEU A 310 -22.30 42.57 2.30
N SER A 311 -22.74 41.64 1.45
CA SER A 311 -23.54 40.51 1.93
C SER A 311 -22.57 39.56 2.64
N PRO A 312 -22.73 39.28 3.94
CA PRO A 312 -21.87 38.33 4.63
C PRO A 312 -21.98 36.97 3.93
N GLN A 313 -20.83 36.39 3.56
CA GLN A 313 -20.79 35.04 3.05
C GLN A 313 -20.97 34.08 4.22
N LEU A 314 -21.86 33.11 4.09
CA LEU A 314 -21.99 32.07 5.10
C LEU A 314 -20.83 31.09 4.93
N MET A 315 -20.10 30.86 6.02
CA MET A 315 -19.08 29.84 6.12
C MET A 315 -19.52 28.83 7.17
N ARG A 316 -19.12 27.57 6.98
CA ARG A 316 -19.38 26.49 7.94
C ARG A 316 -18.15 25.68 8.25
N PHE A 317 -18.13 25.10 9.42
CA PHE A 317 -17.15 24.10 9.84
C PHE A 317 -17.80 23.13 10.83
N ASN A 318 -17.20 21.97 11.01
CA ASN A 318 -17.60 21.03 12.05
C ASN A 318 -16.75 21.26 13.30
N ALA A 319 -17.40 21.27 14.46
CA ALA A 319 -16.77 21.41 15.76
C ALA A 319 -17.00 20.16 16.60
N SER A 320 -15.92 19.50 17.02
CA SER A 320 -15.96 18.48 18.07
C SER A 320 -15.71 19.15 19.41
N VAL A 321 -16.57 18.89 20.40
CA VAL A 321 -16.47 19.47 21.74
C VAL A 321 -16.23 18.35 22.74
N THR A 322 -15.13 18.43 23.49
CA THR A 322 -14.73 17.41 24.46
C THR A 322 -14.42 18.01 25.83
N ASP A 323 -14.65 17.25 26.90
CA ASP A 323 -14.27 17.61 28.27
C ASP A 323 -12.75 17.41 28.51
N ARG A 324 -12.29 17.67 29.73
CA ARG A 324 -10.88 17.49 30.13
C ARG A 324 -10.39 16.03 30.04
N ASN A 325 -11.31 15.08 30.02
CA ASN A 325 -11.04 13.65 29.93
C ASN A 325 -11.17 13.14 28.48
N GLY A 326 -11.36 14.03 27.50
CA GLY A 326 -11.55 13.68 26.09
C GLY A 326 -12.95 13.15 25.74
N ARG A 327 -13.91 13.17 26.69
CA ARG A 327 -15.28 12.71 26.43
C ARG A 327 -16.06 13.77 25.71
N ALA A 328 -16.81 13.38 24.70
CA ALA A 328 -17.60 14.32 23.92
C ALA A 328 -18.75 14.96 24.73
N ILE A 329 -18.98 16.25 24.51
CA ILE A 329 -20.03 17.03 25.17
C ILE A 329 -21.21 17.20 24.21
N GLY A 330 -22.32 16.52 24.53
CA GLY A 330 -23.59 16.62 23.83
C GLY A 330 -24.41 17.88 24.16
N GLY A 331 -25.41 18.16 23.32
CA GLY A 331 -26.43 19.19 23.55
C GLY A 331 -25.93 20.64 23.54
N MET A 332 -24.86 20.95 22.80
CA MET A 332 -24.38 22.33 22.64
C MET A 332 -25.31 23.12 21.69
N LYS A 333 -25.54 24.40 22.01
CA LYS A 333 -26.37 25.34 21.23
C LYS A 333 -25.54 26.52 20.74
N ALA A 334 -26.09 27.34 19.84
CA ALA A 334 -25.39 28.53 19.31
C ALA A 334 -24.76 29.45 20.38
N PRO A 335 -25.40 29.77 21.52
CA PRO A 335 -24.78 30.59 22.57
C PRO A 335 -23.59 29.94 23.27
N ASP A 336 -23.46 28.62 23.18
CA ASP A 336 -22.35 27.88 23.76
C ASP A 336 -21.07 28.01 22.91
N PHE A 337 -21.10 28.75 21.79
CA PHE A 337 -19.97 28.95 20.90
C PHE A 337 -19.70 30.42 20.65
N THR A 338 -18.42 30.78 20.68
CA THR A 338 -17.92 32.07 20.20
C THR A 338 -16.91 31.81 19.08
N VAL A 339 -17.16 32.37 17.90
CA VAL A 339 -16.32 32.19 16.71
C VAL A 339 -15.50 33.46 16.48
N TYR A 340 -14.19 33.31 16.36
CA TYR A 340 -13.27 34.38 15.98
C TYR A 340 -12.67 34.08 14.62
N GLU A 341 -12.80 35.01 13.69
CA GLU A 341 -12.19 34.96 12.38
C GLU A 341 -11.11 36.05 12.29
N ASN A 342 -9.85 35.65 12.08
CA ASN A 342 -8.70 36.56 12.05
C ASN A 342 -8.62 37.46 13.30
N GLY A 343 -9.06 36.94 14.46
CA GLY A 343 -9.10 37.66 15.73
C GLY A 343 -10.35 38.51 15.97
N VAL A 344 -11.27 38.61 15.00
CA VAL A 344 -12.52 39.36 15.12
C VAL A 344 -13.68 38.40 15.39
N GLU A 345 -14.50 38.70 16.38
CA GLU A 345 -15.69 37.89 16.68
C GLU A 345 -16.70 37.92 15.52
N ARG A 346 -17.27 36.76 15.21
CA ARG A 346 -18.26 36.57 14.15
C ARG A 346 -19.53 35.99 14.72
N GLU A 347 -20.64 36.46 14.16
CA GLU A 347 -21.96 35.99 14.54
C GLU A 347 -22.17 34.54 14.07
N VAL A 348 -22.44 33.65 15.03
CA VAL A 348 -22.88 32.28 14.79
C VAL A 348 -24.36 32.31 14.36
N LYS A 349 -24.64 31.88 13.15
CA LYS A 349 -26.00 31.85 12.58
C LYS A 349 -26.73 30.56 12.92
N GLN A 350 -26.03 29.42 12.89
CA GLN A 350 -26.64 28.13 13.09
C GLN A 350 -25.66 27.15 13.74
N VAL A 351 -26.17 26.34 14.66
CA VAL A 351 -25.48 25.18 15.23
C VAL A 351 -26.44 24.01 15.16
N THR A 352 -26.08 22.97 14.41
CA THR A 352 -26.90 21.77 14.26
C THR A 352 -26.17 20.57 14.88
N PRO A 353 -26.79 19.85 15.83
CA PRO A 353 -26.29 18.56 16.31
C PRO A 353 -26.32 17.56 15.16
N THR A 354 -25.23 16.83 14.98
CA THR A 354 -25.07 16.02 13.78
C THR A 354 -25.49 14.57 14.01
N ASN A 355 -26.80 14.37 14.20
CA ASN A 355 -27.43 13.02 14.23
C ASN A 355 -27.61 12.41 12.83
N GLU A 356 -27.15 13.11 11.79
CA GLU A 356 -27.19 12.64 10.41
C GLU A 356 -26.20 11.48 10.19
N PRO A 357 -26.56 10.50 9.34
CA PRO A 357 -25.64 9.45 8.91
C PRO A 357 -24.33 10.04 8.40
N PHE A 358 -23.23 9.34 8.62
CA PHE A 358 -21.93 9.73 8.09
C PHE A 358 -21.39 8.67 7.12
N ASN A 359 -20.46 9.12 6.29
CA ASN A 359 -19.67 8.28 5.43
C ASN A 359 -18.38 7.92 6.13
N LEU A 360 -18.02 6.66 6.12
CA LEU A 360 -16.78 6.20 6.70
C LEU A 360 -15.98 5.37 5.70
N ILE A 361 -14.70 5.68 5.61
CA ILE A 361 -13.73 4.93 4.82
C ILE A 361 -12.82 4.21 5.80
N LEU A 362 -12.89 2.89 5.81
CA LEU A 362 -11.97 2.06 6.57
C LEU A 362 -10.79 1.73 5.66
N LEU A 363 -9.65 2.33 5.95
CA LEU A 363 -8.41 2.17 5.21
C LEU A 363 -7.52 1.16 5.95
N LEU A 364 -7.39 -0.04 5.38
CA LEU A 364 -6.75 -1.19 6.01
C LEU A 364 -5.37 -1.45 5.42
N ASP A 365 -4.35 -1.41 6.25
CA ASP A 365 -3.02 -1.89 5.89
C ASP A 365 -3.02 -3.41 5.83
N VAL A 366 -2.54 -3.94 4.71
CA VAL A 366 -2.39 -5.38 4.46
C VAL A 366 -0.98 -5.68 3.94
N SER A 367 -0.01 -4.84 4.30
CA SER A 367 1.40 -5.03 3.95
C SER A 367 2.04 -6.20 4.70
N GLY A 368 3.27 -6.57 4.31
CA GLY A 368 3.99 -7.67 4.94
C GLY A 368 4.32 -7.44 6.42
N SER A 369 4.41 -6.19 6.88
CA SER A 369 4.70 -5.89 8.30
C SER A 369 3.54 -6.26 9.24
N VAL A 370 2.33 -6.42 8.71
CA VAL A 370 1.14 -6.82 9.47
C VAL A 370 0.68 -8.24 9.18
N GLU A 371 1.45 -9.02 8.41
CA GLU A 371 1.08 -10.38 7.97
C GLU A 371 0.73 -11.30 9.14
N GLU A 372 1.57 -11.31 10.19
CA GLU A 372 1.35 -12.09 11.42
C GLU A 372 0.12 -11.63 12.23
N ARG A 373 -0.47 -10.48 11.86
CA ARG A 373 -1.58 -9.83 12.57
C ARG A 373 -2.84 -9.72 11.72
N MET A 374 -2.88 -10.36 10.56
CA MET A 374 -4.03 -10.26 9.68
C MET A 374 -5.33 -10.75 10.31
N ASP A 375 -5.29 -11.80 11.12
CA ASP A 375 -6.47 -12.26 11.87
C ASP A 375 -6.96 -11.19 12.86
N PHE A 376 -6.02 -10.50 13.51
CA PHE A 376 -6.33 -9.38 14.38
C PHE A 376 -6.95 -8.22 13.58
N ILE A 377 -6.38 -7.85 12.44
CA ILE A 377 -6.87 -6.76 11.58
C ILE A 377 -8.26 -7.08 11.01
N ARG A 378 -8.52 -8.32 10.57
CA ARG A 378 -9.84 -8.73 10.09
C ARG A 378 -10.87 -8.72 11.22
N LYS A 379 -10.50 -9.20 12.41
CA LYS A 379 -11.37 -9.17 13.59
C LYS A 379 -11.67 -7.72 13.99
N ALA A 380 -10.65 -6.89 14.07
CA ALA A 380 -10.72 -5.45 14.34
C ALA A 380 -11.69 -4.74 13.37
N ALA A 381 -11.51 -4.94 12.07
CA ALA A 381 -12.38 -4.38 11.06
C ALA A 381 -13.83 -4.86 11.23
N ARG A 382 -14.08 -6.14 11.52
CA ARG A 382 -15.42 -6.67 11.80
C ARG A 382 -16.06 -6.06 13.04
N ASP A 383 -15.30 -5.93 14.13
CA ASP A 383 -15.78 -5.31 15.37
C ASP A 383 -16.17 -3.84 15.11
N PHE A 384 -15.37 -3.12 14.31
CA PHE A 384 -15.69 -1.75 13.91
C PHE A 384 -16.99 -1.62 13.12
N LEU A 385 -17.24 -2.54 12.18
CA LEU A 385 -18.49 -2.57 11.40
C LEU A 385 -19.73 -2.68 12.31
N ASN A 386 -19.59 -3.34 13.46
CA ASN A 386 -20.68 -3.51 14.43
C ASN A 386 -20.87 -2.31 15.36
N THR A 387 -19.86 -1.45 15.53
CA THR A 387 -19.97 -0.22 16.33
C THR A 387 -20.70 0.90 15.58
N ALA A 388 -20.64 0.92 14.24
CA ALA A 388 -21.34 1.90 13.42
C ALA A 388 -22.86 1.67 13.36
N SER A 389 -23.65 2.74 13.24
CA SER A 389 -25.11 2.62 13.12
C SER A 389 -25.49 1.96 11.79
N PRO A 390 -26.64 1.26 11.71
CA PRO A 390 -27.16 0.69 10.46
C PRO A 390 -27.34 1.70 9.31
N GLN A 391 -27.48 2.99 9.62
CA GLN A 391 -27.64 4.06 8.62
C GLN A 391 -26.31 4.60 8.08
N ASP A 392 -25.20 4.34 8.76
CA ASP A 392 -23.89 4.87 8.35
C ASP A 392 -23.36 4.10 7.14
N ARG A 393 -22.86 4.80 6.12
CA ARG A 393 -22.29 4.15 4.93
C ARG A 393 -20.81 3.91 5.14
N ILE A 394 -20.36 2.67 4.91
CA ILE A 394 -18.95 2.30 5.05
C ILE A 394 -18.41 1.81 3.72
N ALA A 395 -17.25 2.33 3.33
CA ALA A 395 -16.39 1.77 2.29
C ALA A 395 -15.16 1.13 2.94
N ILE A 396 -14.65 0.05 2.34
CA ILE A 396 -13.43 -0.62 2.79
C ILE A 396 -12.42 -0.57 1.64
N ILE A 397 -11.25 -0.02 1.93
CA ILE A 397 -10.13 0.05 1.00
C ILE A 397 -8.95 -0.56 1.72
N SER A 398 -8.31 -1.57 1.12
CA SER A 398 -7.04 -2.09 1.62
C SER A 398 -5.88 -1.49 0.83
N PHE A 399 -4.70 -1.47 1.43
CA PHE A 399 -3.49 -1.04 0.76
C PHE A 399 -2.27 -1.85 1.21
N ARG A 400 -1.35 -2.03 0.26
CA ARG A 400 -0.02 -2.62 0.45
C ARG A 400 0.96 -1.95 -0.51
N ASP A 401 1.48 -2.65 -1.52
CA ASP A 401 2.19 -2.05 -2.64
C ASP A 401 1.34 -1.05 -3.44
N ASP A 402 0.02 -1.25 -3.40
CA ASP A 402 -1.01 -0.48 -4.09
C ASP A 402 -2.35 -0.58 -3.34
N ILE A 403 -3.36 0.17 -3.79
CA ILE A 403 -4.72 0.10 -3.24
C ILE A 403 -5.55 -1.02 -3.84
N GLN A 404 -6.53 -1.49 -3.06
CA GLN A 404 -7.63 -2.31 -3.54
C GLN A 404 -8.93 -1.85 -2.89
N VAL A 405 -9.92 -1.49 -3.72
CA VAL A 405 -11.27 -1.18 -3.24
C VAL A 405 -11.99 -2.50 -2.96
N ILE A 406 -12.10 -2.85 -1.68
CA ILE A 406 -12.73 -4.10 -1.23
C ILE A 406 -14.26 -3.98 -1.29
N SER A 407 -14.77 -2.81 -0.89
CA SER A 407 -16.18 -2.44 -1.03
C SER A 407 -16.33 -0.93 -1.18
N ASP A 408 -17.20 -0.51 -2.10
CA ASP A 408 -17.71 0.87 -2.13
C ASP A 408 -18.68 1.11 -0.96
N PHE A 409 -19.12 2.36 -0.78
CA PHE A 409 -20.00 2.79 0.29
C PHE A 409 -21.31 1.99 0.34
N THR A 410 -21.54 1.30 1.45
CA THR A 410 -22.77 0.53 1.68
C THR A 410 -23.18 0.54 3.15
N THR A 411 -24.46 0.29 3.41
CA THR A 411 -25.01 0.01 4.74
C THR A 411 -25.09 -1.49 5.04
N ASP A 412 -24.84 -2.37 4.06
CA ASP A 412 -24.88 -3.82 4.23
C ASP A 412 -23.64 -4.33 4.99
N ARG A 413 -23.77 -4.46 6.31
CA ARG A 413 -22.72 -4.99 7.19
C ARG A 413 -22.36 -6.44 6.91
N SER A 414 -23.30 -7.23 6.39
CA SER A 414 -23.04 -8.64 6.07
C SER A 414 -22.19 -8.77 4.81
N LEU A 415 -22.43 -7.92 3.81
CA LEU A 415 -21.57 -7.82 2.63
C LEU A 415 -20.15 -7.39 3.01
N LEU A 416 -20.02 -6.34 3.83
CA LEU A 416 -18.73 -5.85 4.29
C LEU A 416 -17.94 -6.91 5.06
N SER A 417 -18.60 -7.61 5.98
CA SER A 417 -17.98 -8.68 6.79
C SER A 417 -17.46 -9.85 5.94
N ARG A 418 -18.21 -10.28 4.92
CA ARG A 418 -17.76 -11.32 3.98
C ARG A 418 -16.56 -10.85 3.15
N LYS A 419 -16.59 -9.61 2.66
CA LYS A 419 -15.52 -9.04 1.82
C LYS A 419 -14.18 -8.93 2.55
N LEU A 420 -14.19 -8.84 3.88
CA LEU A 420 -12.97 -8.86 4.70
C LEU A 420 -12.25 -10.22 4.70
N GLU A 421 -12.93 -11.31 4.33
CA GLU A 421 -12.33 -12.66 4.27
C GLU A 421 -11.42 -12.83 3.05
N ASP A 422 -11.67 -12.09 1.99
CA ASP A 422 -10.93 -12.15 0.72
C ASP A 422 -9.62 -11.32 0.74
N ILE A 423 -9.18 -10.88 1.92
CA ILE A 423 -8.03 -9.99 2.10
C ILE A 423 -6.80 -10.77 2.56
N ASP A 424 -5.78 -10.74 1.71
CA ASP A 424 -4.45 -11.31 1.95
C ASP A 424 -3.41 -10.24 2.24
N ALA A 425 -2.44 -10.57 3.08
CA ALA A 425 -1.30 -9.70 3.39
C ALA A 425 -0.10 -9.94 2.49
N GLY A 426 0.78 -8.95 2.46
CA GLY A 426 2.13 -9.05 1.90
C GLY A 426 2.50 -7.81 1.10
N GLY A 427 3.79 -7.68 0.79
CA GLY A 427 4.29 -6.56 0.01
C GLY A 427 4.62 -5.32 0.85
N ALA A 428 4.85 -4.20 0.18
CA ALA A 428 5.26 -2.94 0.80
C ALA A 428 4.06 -2.16 1.39
N THR A 429 4.31 -0.93 1.87
CA THR A 429 3.32 -0.10 2.57
C THR A 429 3.21 1.27 1.88
N ALA A 430 2.18 1.46 1.04
CA ALA A 430 1.90 2.67 0.27
C ALA A 430 0.78 3.53 0.92
N LEU A 431 0.96 3.85 2.20
CA LEU A 431 -0.03 4.55 3.01
C LEU A 431 -0.39 5.93 2.44
N TYR A 432 0.59 6.74 2.05
CA TYR A 432 0.31 8.09 1.55
C TYR A 432 -0.34 8.08 0.17
N ASP A 433 0.04 7.17 -0.72
CA ASP A 433 -0.64 7.00 -2.00
C ASP A 433 -2.10 6.59 -1.77
N ALA A 434 -2.34 5.66 -0.84
CA ALA A 434 -3.68 5.20 -0.49
C ALA A 434 -4.55 6.33 0.09
N LEU A 435 -4.01 7.10 1.03
CA LEU A 435 -4.70 8.26 1.59
C LEU A 435 -4.92 9.36 0.53
N GLY A 436 -3.92 9.61 -0.33
CA GLY A 436 -4.02 10.54 -1.45
C GLY A 436 -5.12 10.14 -2.43
N TYR A 437 -5.25 8.86 -2.76
CA TYR A 437 -6.34 8.33 -3.57
C TYR A 437 -7.70 8.59 -2.89
N VAL A 438 -7.81 8.26 -1.60
CA VAL A 438 -9.04 8.46 -0.83
C VAL A 438 -9.47 9.93 -0.85
N LEU A 439 -8.53 10.86 -0.65
CA LEU A 439 -8.79 12.29 -0.67
C LEU A 439 -9.18 12.80 -2.07
N ALA A 440 -8.46 12.35 -3.10
CA ALA A 440 -8.60 12.84 -4.47
C ALA A 440 -9.84 12.30 -5.19
N ASP A 441 -10.39 11.15 -4.76
CA ASP A 441 -11.47 10.48 -5.45
C ASP A 441 -12.74 10.29 -4.57
N PRO A 442 -12.85 9.30 -3.66
CA PRO A 442 -14.09 9.08 -2.91
C PRO A 442 -14.47 10.27 -2.03
N VAL A 443 -13.53 10.92 -1.32
CA VAL A 443 -13.83 12.11 -0.50
C VAL A 443 -14.22 13.29 -1.38
N LYS A 444 -13.56 13.48 -2.52
CA LYS A 444 -13.87 14.55 -3.47
C LYS A 444 -15.30 14.43 -4.03
N ARG A 445 -15.77 13.20 -4.30
CA ARG A 445 -17.17 12.94 -4.72
C ARG A 445 -18.18 13.24 -3.62
N LEU A 446 -17.80 13.04 -2.36
CA LEU A 446 -18.63 13.28 -1.17
C LEU A 446 -18.43 14.69 -0.58
N ARG A 447 -17.93 15.65 -1.36
CA ARG A 447 -17.71 17.03 -0.91
C ARG A 447 -18.97 17.63 -0.31
N GLY A 448 -18.85 18.12 0.92
CA GLY A 448 -19.97 18.69 1.69
C GLY A 448 -20.76 17.67 2.50
N GLU A 449 -20.54 16.37 2.28
CA GLU A 449 -21.02 15.31 3.17
C GLU A 449 -20.01 15.04 4.29
N ARG A 450 -20.52 14.47 5.39
CA ARG A 450 -19.71 14.15 6.55
C ARG A 450 -18.93 12.88 6.31
N THR A 451 -17.64 13.01 6.05
CA THR A 451 -16.79 11.89 5.72
C THR A 451 -15.62 11.77 6.70
N ALA A 452 -15.44 10.56 7.22
CA ALA A 452 -14.34 10.20 8.11
C ALA A 452 -13.52 9.06 7.51
N ILE A 453 -12.22 9.08 7.75
CA ILE A 453 -11.26 8.08 7.32
C ILE A 453 -10.67 7.47 8.59
N VAL A 454 -10.84 6.16 8.76
CA VAL A 454 -10.23 5.39 9.85
C VAL A 454 -9.11 4.57 9.25
N ILE A 455 -7.88 4.81 9.69
CA ILE A 455 -6.69 4.13 9.17
C ILE A 455 -6.26 3.09 10.20
N LEU A 456 -6.15 1.82 9.79
CA LEU A 456 -5.59 0.75 10.60
C LEU A 456 -4.28 0.29 9.95
N SER A 457 -3.13 0.61 10.56
CA SER A 457 -1.78 0.42 9.99
C SER A 457 -0.74 0.37 11.11
N ASP A 458 0.52 0.05 10.79
CA ASP A 458 1.65 0.34 11.68
C ASP A 458 2.22 1.76 11.47
N GLY A 459 1.85 2.41 10.35
CA GLY A 459 2.18 3.79 10.01
C GLY A 459 3.48 3.97 9.21
N ASP A 460 4.19 2.88 8.89
CA ASP A 460 5.52 2.92 8.28
C ASP A 460 5.47 2.93 6.75
N ASP A 461 5.20 4.10 6.16
CA ASP A 461 5.20 4.26 4.70
C ASP A 461 6.60 4.04 4.07
N ASN A 462 6.67 3.14 3.09
CA ASN A 462 7.90 2.82 2.35
C ASN A 462 7.66 2.65 0.84
N ARG A 463 6.45 2.95 0.35
CA ARG A 463 6.07 2.70 -1.05
C ARG A 463 5.40 3.87 -1.77
N SER A 464 5.05 4.95 -1.08
CA SER A 464 4.29 6.03 -1.72
C SER A 464 5.11 6.94 -2.63
N PHE A 465 4.49 7.42 -3.72
CA PHE A 465 4.99 8.51 -4.55
C PHE A 465 4.55 9.87 -4.05
N VAL A 466 3.40 9.94 -3.36
CA VAL A 466 2.92 11.17 -2.73
C VAL A 466 3.71 11.39 -1.44
N PRO A 467 4.39 12.54 -1.28
CA PRO A 467 5.11 12.85 -0.05
C PRO A 467 4.15 13.30 1.05
N PHE A 468 4.48 12.98 2.30
CA PHE A 468 3.64 13.28 3.47
C PHE A 468 3.14 14.75 3.57
N PRO A 469 3.96 15.80 3.30
CA PRO A 469 3.46 17.18 3.32
C PRO A 469 2.32 17.45 2.35
N ALA A 470 2.33 16.85 1.15
CA ALA A 470 1.26 17.01 0.18
C ALA A 470 -0.06 16.38 0.65
N ILE A 471 0.02 15.28 1.43
CA ILE A 471 -1.15 14.70 2.08
C ILE A 471 -1.74 15.64 3.13
N LEU A 472 -0.91 16.30 3.94
CA LEU A 472 -1.41 17.25 4.93
C LEU A 472 -2.15 18.42 4.27
N GLU A 473 -1.61 18.95 3.17
CA GLU A 473 -2.26 20.02 2.40
C GLU A 473 -3.60 19.57 1.82
N ALA A 474 -3.62 18.43 1.11
CA ALA A 474 -4.84 17.86 0.52
C ALA A 474 -5.89 17.50 1.59
N LEU A 475 -5.45 17.02 2.76
CA LEU A 475 -6.31 16.69 3.88
C LEU A 475 -7.00 17.95 4.43
N VAL A 476 -6.25 19.03 4.65
CA VAL A 476 -6.80 20.32 5.09
C VAL A 476 -7.77 20.90 4.05
N GLU A 477 -7.50 20.74 2.76
CA GLU A 477 -8.43 21.19 1.71
C GLU A 477 -9.73 20.35 1.67
N SER A 478 -9.62 19.04 1.90
CA SER A 478 -10.77 18.13 1.82
C SER A 478 -11.80 18.32 2.93
N GLY A 479 -11.36 18.77 4.11
CA GLY A 479 -12.19 18.85 5.32
C GLY A 479 -12.60 17.49 5.92
N ALA A 480 -12.05 16.37 5.42
CA ALA A 480 -12.31 15.04 5.97
C ALA A 480 -11.64 14.84 7.34
N LEU A 481 -12.28 14.08 8.23
CA LEU A 481 -11.71 13.69 9.52
C LEU A 481 -10.84 12.44 9.34
N VAL A 482 -9.63 12.43 9.90
CA VAL A 482 -8.74 11.26 9.85
C VAL A 482 -8.46 10.77 11.27
N TYR A 483 -8.67 9.47 11.47
CA TYR A 483 -8.42 8.74 12.72
C TYR A 483 -7.38 7.65 12.45
N PRO A 484 -6.09 7.92 12.69
CA PRO A 484 -5.06 6.89 12.61
C PRO A 484 -5.06 6.04 13.88
N LEU A 485 -5.31 4.75 13.70
CA LEU A 485 -5.26 3.70 14.72
C LEU A 485 -4.03 2.87 14.41
N TYR A 486 -2.90 3.24 15.00
CA TYR A 486 -1.62 2.62 14.68
C TYR A 486 -1.30 1.48 15.63
N ILE A 487 -0.96 0.32 15.08
CA ILE A 487 -0.58 -0.87 15.82
C ILE A 487 0.94 -1.00 15.75
N PRO A 488 1.71 -0.61 16.78
CA PRO A 488 3.17 -0.64 16.74
C PRO A 488 3.67 -2.04 16.46
N SER A 489 4.70 -2.18 15.63
CA SER A 489 5.24 -3.45 15.14
C SER A 489 6.00 -4.24 16.23
N GLY A 490 5.47 -4.39 17.45
CA GLY A 490 6.24 -4.82 18.62
C GLY A 490 5.41 -5.37 19.77
N LEU A 491 4.37 -6.16 19.49
CA LEU A 491 3.70 -6.98 20.51
C LEU A 491 4.57 -8.19 20.91
N ILE A 492 5.78 -7.93 21.40
CA ILE A 492 6.49 -8.85 22.26
C ILE A 492 5.90 -8.61 23.66
N PRO A 493 5.35 -9.62 24.35
CA PRO A 493 4.93 -9.45 25.73
C PRO A 493 6.10 -8.86 26.53
N GLU A 494 5.87 -7.76 27.25
CA GLU A 494 6.89 -7.09 28.08
C GLU A 494 7.62 -8.06 29.05
N GLY A 495 7.05 -9.24 29.32
CA GLY A 495 7.65 -10.30 30.13
C GLY A 495 8.72 -11.16 29.44
N SER A 496 8.99 -10.99 28.14
CA SER A 496 9.94 -11.84 27.36
C SER A 496 11.26 -11.14 27.04
N VAL A 497 11.42 -9.88 27.44
CA VAL A 497 12.61 -9.07 27.14
C VAL A 497 13.54 -9.09 28.36
N PRO A 498 14.77 -9.64 28.25
CA PRO A 498 15.78 -9.52 29.30
C PRO A 498 16.05 -8.05 29.63
N LYS A 499 16.23 -7.74 30.92
CA LYS A 499 16.51 -6.37 31.40
C LYS A 499 17.77 -5.78 30.71
N PRO A 500 17.81 -4.45 30.51
CA PRO A 500 18.81 -3.82 29.67
C PRO A 500 20.18 -3.84 30.32
N GLU A 501 21.09 -4.64 29.77
CA GLU A 501 22.52 -4.39 29.85
C GLU A 501 22.99 -3.68 28.58
N VAL A 502 23.96 -2.80 28.79
CA VAL A 502 24.35 -1.68 27.93
C VAL A 502 24.93 -2.16 26.59
N THR A 503 24.06 -2.40 25.62
CA THR A 503 24.44 -2.47 24.21
C THR A 503 23.30 -1.87 23.41
N ILE A 504 23.53 -0.68 22.85
CA ILE A 504 22.59 -0.02 21.94
C ILE A 504 22.67 -0.80 20.62
N ASP A 505 21.83 -1.82 20.48
CA ASP A 505 21.67 -2.56 19.23
C ASP A 505 21.19 -1.58 18.13
N PRO A 506 21.93 -1.44 17.01
CA PRO A 506 21.53 -0.61 15.89
C PRO A 506 20.14 -0.93 15.35
N LEU A 507 19.66 -2.17 15.47
CA LEU A 507 18.30 -2.57 15.08
C LEU A 507 17.26 -2.01 16.04
N ARG A 508 17.54 -1.99 17.35
CA ARG A 508 16.65 -1.40 18.37
C ARG A 508 16.51 0.10 18.20
N THR A 509 17.60 0.83 17.92
CA THR A 509 17.53 2.28 17.67
C THR A 509 16.79 2.60 16.36
N ARG A 510 16.93 1.77 15.32
CA ARG A 510 16.19 1.89 14.05
C ARG A 510 14.70 1.60 14.22
N TYR A 511 14.37 0.54 14.94
CA TYR A 511 12.99 0.20 15.25
C TYR A 511 12.30 1.34 16.03
N LEU A 512 12.97 1.86 17.08
CA LEU A 512 12.47 2.98 17.86
C LEU A 512 12.28 4.26 17.04
N THR A 513 13.11 4.50 16.01
CA THR A 513 13.02 5.70 15.14
C THR A 513 11.91 5.61 14.10
N LEU A 514 11.67 4.43 13.53
CA LEU A 514 10.53 4.20 12.64
C LEU A 514 9.20 4.36 13.39
N THR A 515 9.08 3.71 14.55
CA THR A 515 7.87 3.85 15.39
C THR A 515 7.64 5.29 15.82
N THR A 516 8.68 6.06 16.17
CA THR A 516 8.49 7.49 16.51
C THR A 516 8.08 8.33 15.31
N ARG A 517 8.60 8.06 14.12
CA ARG A 517 8.20 8.77 12.90
C ARG A 517 6.74 8.48 12.55
N ALA A 518 6.34 7.21 12.57
CA ALA A 518 4.96 6.80 12.32
C ALA A 518 4.01 7.49 13.32
N GLU A 519 4.32 7.44 14.62
CA GLU A 519 3.55 8.12 15.66
C GLU A 519 3.43 9.63 15.42
N GLU A 520 4.54 10.32 15.14
CA GLU A 520 4.56 11.76 14.88
C GLU A 520 3.68 12.11 13.66
N GLN A 521 3.76 11.32 12.60
CA GLN A 521 2.98 11.52 11.38
C GLN A 521 1.49 11.23 11.58
N GLY A 522 1.15 10.16 12.31
CA GLY A 522 -0.22 9.87 12.73
C GLY A 522 -0.82 11.03 13.53
N GLN A 523 -0.07 11.55 14.51
CA GLN A 523 -0.50 12.72 15.28
C GLN A 523 -0.71 13.95 14.40
N LYS A 524 0.18 14.22 13.43
CA LYS A 524 0.02 15.33 12.47
C LYS A 524 -1.21 15.17 11.58
N LEU A 525 -1.53 13.96 11.10
CA LEU A 525 -2.75 13.69 10.32
C LEU A 525 -4.02 13.95 11.14
N ALA A 526 -4.05 13.44 12.37
CA ALA A 526 -5.15 13.67 13.30
C ALA A 526 -5.30 15.17 13.63
N GLN A 527 -4.20 15.86 13.91
CA GLN A 527 -4.21 17.28 14.23
C GLN A 527 -4.66 18.14 13.03
N ALA A 528 -4.19 17.84 11.82
CA ALA A 528 -4.52 18.60 10.61
C ALA A 528 -6.00 18.44 10.21
N SER A 529 -6.56 17.23 10.39
CA SER A 529 -7.98 16.95 10.10
C SER A 529 -8.94 17.35 11.22
N GLY A 530 -8.45 17.49 12.45
CA GLY A 530 -9.28 17.64 13.65
C GLY A 530 -9.74 16.32 14.28
N GLY A 531 -9.24 15.17 13.80
CA GLY A 531 -9.45 13.85 14.38
C GLY A 531 -8.59 13.58 15.63
N VAL A 532 -8.43 12.29 15.94
CA VAL A 532 -7.65 11.79 17.09
C VAL A 532 -6.76 10.64 16.66
N TYR A 533 -5.51 10.67 17.14
CA TYR A 533 -4.54 9.59 16.99
C TYR A 533 -4.70 8.58 18.13
N TYR A 534 -4.79 7.30 17.78
CA TYR A 534 -4.94 6.20 18.73
C TYR A 534 -3.76 5.22 18.61
N PRO A 535 -2.86 5.18 19.59
CA PRO A 535 -1.87 4.10 19.68
C PRO A 535 -2.57 2.82 20.18
N VAL A 536 -2.56 1.77 19.37
CA VAL A 536 -3.23 0.50 19.67
C VAL A 536 -2.18 -0.53 20.09
N HIS A 537 -2.07 -0.75 21.39
CA HIS A 537 -1.17 -1.78 21.94
C HIS A 537 -1.91 -3.09 22.20
N ARG A 538 -3.21 -3.08 22.47
CA ARG A 538 -4.00 -4.29 22.75
C ARG A 538 -5.39 -4.20 22.14
N LEU A 539 -6.10 -5.33 22.12
CA LEU A 539 -7.46 -5.41 21.60
C LEU A 539 -8.43 -4.48 22.35
N GLU A 540 -8.26 -4.30 23.65
CA GLU A 540 -9.11 -3.42 24.45
C GLU A 540 -8.91 -1.94 24.09
N ASP A 541 -7.68 -1.55 23.71
CA ASP A 541 -7.37 -0.18 23.30
C ASP A 541 -8.06 0.13 21.96
N LEU A 542 -8.13 -0.88 21.08
CA LEU A 542 -8.81 -0.78 19.80
C LEU A 542 -10.33 -0.61 19.95
N GLN A 543 -10.98 -1.43 20.78
CA GLN A 543 -12.44 -1.31 21.00
C GLN A 543 -12.79 0.08 21.55
N ARG A 544 -12.01 0.58 22.52
CA ARG A 544 -12.18 1.93 23.05
C ARG A 544 -12.00 2.99 21.96
N ALA A 545 -10.98 2.85 21.11
CA ALA A 545 -10.76 3.77 19.99
C ALA A 545 -11.97 3.80 19.05
N TYR A 546 -12.54 2.64 18.71
CA TYR A 546 -13.73 2.55 17.86
C TYR A 546 -14.96 3.20 18.46
N ASP A 547 -15.24 2.91 19.74
CA ASP A 547 -16.36 3.53 20.44
C ASP A 547 -16.18 5.05 20.52
N ASP A 548 -14.97 5.52 20.84
CA ASP A 548 -14.63 6.94 20.89
C ASP A 548 -14.76 7.62 19.52
N VAL A 549 -14.30 6.98 18.44
CA VAL A 549 -14.44 7.49 17.06
C VAL A 549 -15.91 7.65 16.72
N VAL A 550 -16.74 6.63 16.94
CA VAL A 550 -18.17 6.70 16.64
C VAL A 550 -18.87 7.76 17.49
N VAL A 551 -18.53 7.88 18.78
CA VAL A 551 -19.03 8.94 19.66
C VAL A 551 -18.64 10.30 19.10
N GLN A 552 -17.37 10.54 18.78
CA GLN A 552 -16.90 11.82 18.24
C GLN A 552 -17.59 12.17 16.91
N LEU A 553 -17.78 11.19 16.03
CA LEU A 553 -18.51 11.36 14.78
C LEU A 553 -20.00 11.66 15.01
N ARG A 554 -20.59 11.31 16.16
CA ARG A 554 -21.98 11.63 16.50
C ARG A 554 -22.14 12.92 17.31
N THR A 555 -21.08 13.37 17.96
CA THR A 555 -21.09 14.55 18.84
C THR A 555 -20.48 15.80 18.21
N ALA A 556 -20.19 15.77 16.91
CA ALA A 556 -19.81 16.97 16.19
C ALA A 556 -21.03 17.90 16.02
N TYR A 557 -20.75 19.19 15.91
CA TYR A 557 -21.72 20.22 15.56
C TYR A 557 -21.32 20.89 14.26
N THR A 558 -22.23 21.01 13.31
CA THR A 558 -22.01 21.90 12.17
C THR A 558 -22.34 23.32 12.60
N ILE A 559 -21.34 24.20 12.61
CA ILE A 559 -21.46 25.61 12.97
C ILE A 559 -21.38 26.45 11.70
N THR A 560 -22.41 27.23 11.44
CA THR A 560 -22.46 28.20 10.34
C THR A 560 -22.36 29.61 10.90
N TYR A 561 -21.47 30.43 10.35
CA TYR A 561 -21.22 31.80 10.79
C TYR A 561 -21.11 32.77 9.61
N ALA A 562 -21.33 34.06 9.88
CA ALA A 562 -21.19 35.11 8.89
C ALA A 562 -19.73 35.55 8.73
N SER A 563 -19.13 35.36 7.54
CA SER A 563 -17.79 35.82 7.18
C SER A 563 -17.81 37.11 6.35
N ASN A 564 -16.82 37.96 6.58
CA ASN A 564 -16.61 39.21 5.84
C ASN A 564 -15.31 39.20 4.99
N VAL A 565 -14.69 38.04 4.78
CA VAL A 565 -13.42 37.94 4.03
C VAL A 565 -13.66 37.97 2.51
N ARG A 566 -12.83 38.72 1.78
CA ARG A 566 -12.76 38.67 0.31
C ARG A 566 -12.10 37.35 -0.15
N SER A 567 -12.90 36.29 -0.29
CA SER A 567 -12.76 35.07 -1.13
C SER A 567 -11.37 34.52 -1.60
N SER A 568 -10.23 34.87 -1.01
CA SER A 568 -8.90 34.51 -1.58
C SER A 568 -7.88 33.94 -0.58
N GLY A 569 -8.25 33.74 0.68
CA GLY A 569 -7.39 33.05 1.65
C GLY A 569 -8.21 32.29 2.68
N ASN A 570 -7.68 31.16 3.17
CA ASN A 570 -8.29 30.39 4.26
C ASN A 570 -8.33 31.25 5.53
N PRO A 571 -9.52 31.60 6.05
CA PRO A 571 -9.62 32.41 7.25
C PRO A 571 -9.06 31.65 8.45
N ARG A 572 -8.28 32.33 9.30
CA ARG A 572 -7.86 31.74 10.59
C ARG A 572 -9.04 31.81 11.55
N VAL A 573 -9.75 30.69 11.69
CA VAL A 573 -10.86 30.57 12.62
C VAL A 573 -10.41 29.94 13.93
N ARG A 574 -10.81 30.56 15.04
CA ARG A 574 -10.72 30.01 16.39
C ARG A 574 -12.12 29.98 16.97
N VAL A 575 -12.43 28.92 17.70
CA VAL A 575 -13.74 28.78 18.35
C VAL A 575 -13.50 28.47 19.80
N ARG A 576 -14.27 29.16 20.65
CA ARG A 576 -14.34 28.89 22.07
C ARG A 576 -15.68 28.23 22.37
N ALA A 577 -15.65 27.12 23.10
CA ALA A 577 -16.84 26.61 23.76
C ALA A 577 -17.00 27.34 25.09
N ASN A 578 -18.19 27.90 25.33
CA ASN A 578 -18.54 28.63 26.54
C ASN A 578 -19.03 27.68 27.65
N ARG A 579 -18.33 26.55 27.82
CA ARG A 579 -18.54 25.59 28.91
C ARG A 579 -17.24 25.32 29.64
N ASP A 580 -17.31 25.21 30.96
CA ASP A 580 -16.12 25.01 31.80
C ASP A 580 -15.42 23.69 31.49
N GLY A 581 -14.10 23.79 31.24
CA GLY A 581 -13.28 22.63 30.90
C GLY A 581 -13.55 22.03 29.52
N ALA A 582 -14.38 22.67 28.69
CA ALA A 582 -14.61 22.26 27.32
C ALA A 582 -13.45 22.69 26.41
N SER A 583 -13.06 21.76 25.54
CA SER A 583 -12.10 21.96 24.47
C SER A 583 -12.81 21.79 23.13
N VAL A 584 -12.45 22.63 22.15
CA VAL A 584 -13.05 22.60 20.81
C VAL A 584 -11.98 22.29 19.78
N ARG A 585 -12.24 21.29 18.94
CA ARG A 585 -11.46 21.01 17.73
C ARG A 585 -12.33 21.30 16.51
N LEU A 586 -11.72 21.87 15.49
CA LEU A 586 -12.42 22.39 14.32
C LEU A 586 -11.94 21.68 13.07
N SER A 587 -12.86 21.31 12.20
CA SER A 587 -12.52 21.03 10.81
C SER A 587 -12.13 22.33 10.10
N PRO A 588 -11.48 22.23 8.92
CA PRO A 588 -11.33 23.35 8.01
C PRO A 588 -12.66 24.06 7.72
N VAL A 589 -12.56 25.38 7.49
CA VAL A 589 -13.70 26.25 7.21
C VAL A 589 -14.00 26.22 5.73
N VAL A 590 -15.23 25.87 5.38
CA VAL A 590 -15.69 25.78 3.98
C VAL A 590 -16.81 26.77 3.72
N GLY A 591 -16.83 27.36 2.52
CA GLY A 591 -17.93 28.23 2.09
C GLY A 591 -19.24 27.46 1.95
N VAL A 592 -20.36 28.10 2.27
CA VAL A 592 -21.69 27.57 1.97
C VAL A 592 -22.07 28.04 0.57
N ALA A 593 -22.25 27.11 -0.37
CA ALA A 593 -22.84 27.43 -1.67
C ALA A 593 -24.31 27.82 -1.42
N THR A 594 -24.66 29.09 -1.66
CA THR A 594 -26.06 29.50 -1.71
C THR A 594 -26.72 28.86 -2.94
N PRO A 595 -27.89 28.22 -2.78
CA PRO A 595 -28.63 27.64 -3.89
C PRO A 595 -29.07 28.70 -4.93
#